data_AF-A0A5N7MMB4-F1
#
_entry.id   AF-A0A5N7MMB4-F1
#
_cell.length_a   1.000
_cell.length_b   1.000
_cell.length_c   1.000
_cell.angle_alpha   90.00
_cell.angle_beta   90.00
_cell.angle_gamma   90.00
#
_symmetry.space_group_name_H-M   'P 1'
#
loop_
_entity.id
_entity.type
_entity.pdbx_description
1 polymer ?
#
loop_
_entity_poly.entity_id
_entity_poly.type
_entity_poly.pdbx_seq_one_letter_code
_entity_poly.pdbx_strand_id
1 'polypeptide(L)'
;MTNSDDVQRTILRNLLLGRWAAEKLKIIGRDAEAYAEALARSTVDPQRNDVFSKIRKDFDTAGVAQTDEQILRVMTELMLKVGNLMPTARGGSPDAAGVMLARNLMSR
;
A
#
# COMPACT_ATOMS: atom_id res chain seq x y z
N MET A 1 8.78 14.81 -7.14
CA MET A 1 8.38 14.80 -5.71
C MET A 1 7.23 13.83 -5.59
N THR A 2 7.44 12.67 -4.98
CA THR A 2 6.33 11.76 -4.61
C THR A 2 5.41 12.50 -3.64
N ASN A 3 4.08 12.48 -3.84
CA ASN A 3 3.19 13.07 -2.83
C ASN A 3 3.35 12.27 -1.54
N SER A 4 3.24 12.94 -0.40
CA SER A 4 3.31 12.30 0.92
C SER A 4 2.32 11.14 1.04
N ASP A 5 1.16 11.25 0.37
CA ASP A 5 0.14 10.22 0.33
C ASP A 5 0.62 8.95 -0.40
N ASP A 6 1.40 9.07 -1.47
CA ASP A 6 1.90 7.93 -2.25
C ASP A 6 2.94 7.12 -1.47
N VAL A 7 3.80 7.84 -0.74
CA VAL A 7 4.77 7.24 0.20
C VAL A 7 4.01 6.49 1.30
N GLN A 8 2.99 7.12 1.90
CA GLN A 8 2.19 6.51 2.95
C GLN A 8 1.46 5.25 2.46
N ARG A 9 0.87 5.27 1.25
CA ARG A 9 0.24 4.09 0.66
C ARG A 9 1.22 2.95 0.44
N THR A 10 2.44 3.28 0.00
CA THR A 10 3.48 2.27 -0.23
C THR A 10 3.92 1.63 1.09
N ILE A 11 4.08 2.42 2.16
CA ILE A 11 4.41 1.93 3.51
C ILE A 11 3.34 0.94 3.99
N LEU A 12 2.06 1.31 3.89
CA LEU A 12 0.95 0.46 4.32
C LEU A 12 0.84 -0.82 3.47
N ARG A 13 1.02 -0.71 2.15
CA ARG A 13 1.05 -1.88 1.27
C ARG A 13 2.16 -2.84 1.67
N ASN A 14 3.36 -2.33 1.97
CA ASN A 14 4.51 -3.15 2.37
C ASN A 14 4.31 -3.78 3.75
N LEU A 15 3.68 -3.07 4.70
CA LEU A 15 3.31 -3.61 6.00
C LEU A 15 2.33 -4.79 5.86
N LEU A 16 1.25 -4.61 5.09
CA LEU A 16 0.26 -5.66 4.85
C LEU A 16 0.87 -6.87 4.13
N LEU A 17 1.74 -6.61 3.15
CA LEU A 17 2.45 -7.64 2.41
C LEU A 17 3.40 -8.43 3.32
N GLY A 18 4.07 -7.75 4.25
CA GLY A 18 4.93 -8.40 5.22
C GLY A 18 4.20 -9.31 6.19
N ARG A 19 2.99 -8.93 6.63
CA ARG A 19 2.13 -9.81 7.44
C ARG A 19 1.72 -11.06 6.66
N TRP A 20 1.28 -10.88 5.41
CA TRP A 20 0.95 -12.00 4.52
C TRP A 20 2.15 -12.94 4.31
N ALA A 21 3.34 -12.39 4.05
CA ALA A 21 4.54 -13.19 3.86
C ALA A 21 4.96 -13.91 5.16
N ALA A 22 4.84 -13.26 6.32
CA ALA A 22 5.10 -13.87 7.62
C ALA A 22 4.19 -15.08 7.88
N GLU A 23 2.89 -15.00 7.54
CA GLU A 23 1.97 -16.13 7.63
C GLU A 23 2.42 -17.31 6.75
N LYS A 24 2.86 -17.04 5.50
CA LYS A 24 3.37 -18.09 4.60
C LYS A 24 4.67 -18.73 5.11
N LEU A 25 5.52 -17.91 5.72
CA LEU A 25 6.77 -18.34 6.36
C LEU A 25 6.55 -18.99 7.74
N LYS A 26 5.29 -19.04 8.23
CA LYS A 26 4.93 -19.53 9.57
C LYS A 26 5.66 -18.78 10.70
N ILE A 27 5.99 -17.51 10.47
CA ILE A 27 6.47 -16.59 11.51
C ILE A 27 5.26 -16.12 12.30
N ILE A 28 5.33 -16.14 13.64
CA ILE A 28 4.20 -15.84 14.52
C ILE A 28 4.54 -14.80 15.57
N GLY A 29 3.50 -14.17 16.14
CA GLY A 29 3.64 -13.25 17.26
C GLY A 29 4.49 -12.02 16.92
N ARG A 30 5.43 -11.67 17.81
CA ARG A 30 6.24 -10.45 17.66
C ARG A 30 7.17 -10.50 16.44
N ASP A 31 7.64 -11.69 16.07
CA ASP A 31 8.54 -11.83 14.93
C ASP A 31 7.81 -11.55 13.60
N ALA A 32 6.52 -11.87 13.53
CA ALA A 32 5.69 -11.58 12.35
C ALA A 32 5.50 -10.07 12.16
N GLU A 33 5.22 -9.36 13.25
CA GLU A 33 5.11 -7.89 13.24
C GLU A 33 6.46 -7.24 12.92
N ALA A 34 7.55 -7.71 13.53
CA ALA A 34 8.89 -7.20 13.25
C ALA A 34 9.28 -7.39 11.78
N TYR A 35 8.96 -8.54 11.19
CA TYR A 35 9.17 -8.81 9.76
C TYR A 35 8.37 -7.83 8.90
N ALA A 36 7.10 -7.62 9.21
CA ALA A 36 6.24 -6.70 8.48
C ALA A 36 6.70 -5.24 8.58
N GLU A 37 7.09 -4.80 9.78
CA GLU A 37 7.63 -3.46 10.01
C GLU A 37 8.95 -3.24 9.27
N ALA A 38 9.82 -4.26 9.19
CA ALA A 38 11.07 -4.17 8.44
C ALA A 38 10.81 -3.90 6.95
N LEU A 39 9.79 -4.55 6.36
CA LEU A 39 9.37 -4.27 4.99
C LEU A 39 8.71 -2.90 4.84
N ALA A 40 7.93 -2.45 5.82
CA ALA A 40 7.33 -1.12 5.81
C ALA A 40 8.41 -0.03 5.83
N ARG A 41 9.44 -0.20 6.66
CA ARG A 41 10.59 0.71 6.77
C ARG A 41 11.46 0.71 5.52
N SER A 42 11.51 -0.38 4.75
CA SER A 42 12.32 -0.42 3.53
C SER A 42 11.83 0.58 2.45
N THR A 43 10.57 1.01 2.55
CA THR A 43 9.91 1.99 1.68
C THR A 43 10.59 3.37 1.61
N VAL A 44 11.37 3.77 2.61
CA VAL A 44 12.06 5.08 2.58
C VAL A 44 13.17 5.13 1.53
N ASP A 45 13.67 3.97 1.08
CA ASP A 45 14.62 3.85 -0.01
C ASP A 45 14.18 2.76 -1.01
N PRO A 46 13.19 3.05 -1.86
CA PRO A 46 12.63 2.08 -2.79
C PRO A 46 13.59 1.75 -3.94
N GLN A 47 14.63 2.55 -4.18
CA GLN A 47 15.65 2.26 -5.19
C GLN A 47 16.64 1.20 -4.69
N ARG A 48 16.92 1.16 -3.39
CA ARG A 48 17.82 0.16 -2.79
C ARG A 48 17.11 -1.07 -2.28
N ASN A 49 15.84 -0.93 -1.87
CA ASN A 49 15.09 -2.01 -1.26
C ASN A 49 13.97 -2.53 -2.16
N ASP A 50 14.28 -3.60 -2.88
CA ASP A 50 13.28 -4.38 -3.59
C ASP A 50 12.59 -5.38 -2.63
N VAL A 51 11.39 -5.01 -2.20
CA VAL A 51 10.53 -5.83 -1.34
C VAL A 51 10.11 -7.14 -2.00
N PHE A 52 9.89 -7.14 -3.32
CA PHE A 52 9.54 -8.36 -4.05
C PHE A 52 10.70 -9.35 -3.99
N SER A 53 11.91 -8.92 -4.38
CA SER A 53 13.10 -9.76 -4.36
C SER A 53 13.40 -10.32 -2.97
N LYS A 54 13.18 -9.53 -1.91
CA LYS A 54 13.35 -10.01 -0.53
C LYS A 54 12.36 -11.13 -0.19
N ILE A 55 11.06 -10.91 -0.41
CA ILE A 55 10.04 -11.94 -0.11
C ILE A 55 10.28 -13.19 -0.94
N ARG A 56 10.63 -13.04 -2.23
CA ARG A 56 10.91 -14.17 -3.11
C ARG A 56 12.05 -15.03 -2.57
N LYS A 57 13.15 -14.40 -2.16
CA LYS A 57 14.30 -15.07 -1.55
C LYS A 57 13.96 -15.77 -0.23
N ASP A 58 13.17 -15.10 0.62
CA ASP A 58 12.75 -15.67 1.90
C ASP A 58 11.85 -16.90 1.67
N PHE A 59 10.97 -16.84 0.66
CA PHE A 59 10.14 -17.98 0.25
C PHE A 59 10.94 -19.13 -0.34
N ASP A 60 11.92 -18.86 -1.20
CA ASP A 60 12.84 -19.90 -1.72
C ASP A 60 13.59 -20.59 -0.59
N THR A 61 14.12 -19.80 0.35
CA THR A 61 14.87 -20.32 1.50
C THR A 61 14.01 -21.20 2.40
N ALA A 62 12.73 -20.84 2.58
CA ALA A 62 11.78 -21.56 3.41
C ALA A 62 11.01 -22.67 2.68
N GLY A 63 11.22 -22.84 1.36
CA GLY A 63 10.47 -23.81 0.55
C GLY A 63 8.98 -23.49 0.40
N VAL A 64 8.60 -22.21 0.47
CA VAL A 64 7.21 -21.76 0.29
C VAL A 64 6.87 -21.78 -1.20
N ALA A 65 5.88 -22.59 -1.58
CA ALA A 65 5.40 -22.70 -2.96
C ALA A 65 4.47 -21.52 -3.33
N GLN A 66 5.06 -20.36 -3.62
CA GLN A 66 4.39 -19.20 -4.22
C GLN A 66 5.17 -18.77 -5.46
N THR A 67 4.49 -18.62 -6.59
CA THR A 67 5.11 -18.14 -7.82
C THR A 67 5.27 -16.62 -7.81
N ASP A 68 6.15 -16.12 -8.66
CA ASP A 68 6.38 -14.70 -8.84
C ASP A 68 5.08 -13.96 -9.17
N GLU A 69 4.24 -14.53 -10.04
CA GLU A 69 2.94 -13.96 -10.41
C GLU A 69 1.97 -13.90 -9.22
N GLN A 70 2.02 -14.89 -8.32
CA GLN A 70 1.19 -14.89 -7.11
C GLN A 70 1.62 -13.78 -6.15
N ILE A 71 2.93 -13.59 -5.96
CA ILE A 71 3.47 -12.51 -5.13
C ILE A 71 3.07 -11.15 -5.73
N LEU A 72 3.27 -10.95 -7.04
CA LEU A 72 2.92 -9.71 -7.73
C LEU A 72 1.42 -9.42 -7.70
N ARG A 73 0.58 -10.45 -7.80
CA ARG A 73 -0.86 -10.34 -7.65
C ARG A 73 -1.23 -9.82 -6.27
N VAL A 74 -0.68 -10.41 -5.21
CA VAL A 74 -0.93 -9.96 -3.82
C VAL A 74 -0.45 -8.52 -3.62
N MET A 75 0.71 -8.15 -4.16
CA MET A 75 1.19 -6.76 -4.11
C MET A 75 0.18 -5.78 -4.75
N THR A 76 -0.37 -6.17 -5.90
CA THR A 76 -1.37 -5.36 -6.62
C THR A 76 -2.69 -5.26 -5.84
N GLU A 77 -3.21 -6.38 -5.34
CA GLU A 77 -4.43 -6.44 -4.54
C GLU A 77 -4.32 -5.60 -3.27
N LEU A 78 -3.18 -5.67 -2.59
CA LEU A 78 -2.92 -4.88 -1.39
C LEU A 78 -2.80 -3.38 -1.71
N MET A 79 -2.23 -3.03 -2.86
CA MET A 79 -2.19 -1.62 -3.29
C MET A 79 -3.59 -1.06 -3.54
N LEU A 80 -4.48 -1.83 -4.17
CA LEU A 80 -5.89 -1.47 -4.35
C LEU A 80 -6.61 -1.34 -3.00
N LYS A 81 -6.40 -2.30 -2.10
CA LYS A 81 -6.97 -2.27 -0.75
C LYS A 81 -6.55 -1.02 0.01
N VAL A 82 -5.28 -0.64 -0.05
CA VAL A 82 -4.77 0.58 0.60
C VAL A 82 -5.34 1.84 -0.06
N GLY A 83 -5.50 1.87 -1.39
CA GLY A 83 -6.16 2.96 -2.09
C GLY A 83 -7.59 3.22 -1.60
N ASN A 84 -8.33 2.14 -1.30
CA ASN A 84 -9.68 2.24 -0.74
C ASN A 84 -9.70 2.70 0.72
N LEU A 85 -8.70 2.31 1.52
CA LEU A 85 -8.55 2.72 2.92
C LEU A 85 -8.06 4.16 3.06
N MET A 86 -7.26 4.63 2.10
CA MET A 86 -6.74 5.98 2.03
C MET A 86 -7.11 6.62 0.69
N PRO A 87 -8.36 7.08 0.52
CA PRO A 87 -8.73 7.92 -0.60
C PRO A 87 -7.89 9.20 -0.56
N THR A 88 -7.22 9.56 -1.66
CA THR A 88 -6.54 10.87 -1.76
C THR A 88 -7.62 11.93 -1.65
N ALA A 89 -7.53 12.84 -0.67
CA ALA A 89 -8.48 13.94 -0.50
C ALA A 89 -8.45 14.98 -1.64
N ARG A 90 -7.66 14.77 -2.70
CA ARG A 90 -7.67 15.62 -3.90
C ARG A 90 -8.74 15.17 -4.89
N GLY A 91 -9.99 15.25 -4.44
CA GLY A 91 -11.19 15.32 -5.28
C GLY A 91 -11.96 16.63 -5.08
N GLY A 92 -11.35 17.63 -4.42
CA GLY A 92 -11.88 18.98 -4.34
C GLY A 92 -11.55 19.76 -5.61
N SER A 93 -12.29 19.54 -6.69
CA SER A 93 -12.42 20.57 -7.72
C SER A 93 -13.10 21.80 -7.07
N PRO A 94 -12.65 23.03 -7.36
CA PRO A 94 -13.33 24.26 -6.90
C PRO A 94 -14.77 24.40 -7.42
N ASP A 95 -15.25 23.48 -8.27
CA ASP A 95 -16.59 23.51 -8.86
C ASP A 95 -17.73 23.25 -7.85
N ALA A 96 -17.45 22.71 -6.66
CA ALA A 96 -18.44 22.62 -5.60
C ALA A 96 -18.77 24.00 -4.97
N ALA A 97 -17.89 24.99 -5.11
CA ALA A 97 -18.16 26.37 -4.69
C ALA A 97 -18.97 27.16 -5.75
N GLY A 98 -19.00 26.70 -7.00
CA GLY A 98 -19.77 27.34 -8.09
C GLY A 98 -21.27 27.08 -8.04
N VAL A 99 -21.71 25.98 -7.42
CA VAL A 99 -23.13 25.58 -7.44
C VAL A 99 -23.95 26.21 -6.30
N MET A 100 -23.33 26.85 -5.30
CA MET A 100 -24.05 27.53 -4.21
C MET A 100 -24.35 29.02 -4.45
N LEU A 101 -23.93 29.62 -5.58
CA LEU A 101 -24.25 31.02 -5.92
C LEU A 101 -25.39 31.18 -6.94
N ALA A 102 -25.94 30.09 -7.47
CA ALA A 102 -27.01 30.13 -8.47
C ALA A 102 -28.44 30.01 -7.90
N ARG A 103 -28.66 30.24 -6.60
CA ARG A 103 -30.02 30.19 -6.00
C ARG A 103 -30.64 31.56 -5.67
N ASN A 104 -30.01 32.68 -6.04
CA ASN A 104 -30.55 34.02 -5.71
C ASN A 104 -30.77 34.96 -6.91
N LEU A 105 -30.83 34.45 -8.15
CA LEU A 105 -30.98 35.30 -9.35
C LEU A 105 -32.10 34.88 -10.31
N MET A 106 -32.99 33.96 -9.90
CA MET A 106 -34.25 33.67 -10.62
C MET A 106 -35.44 33.82 -9.67
N SER A 107 -35.71 35.07 -9.30
CA SER A 107 -37.01 35.54 -8.83
C SER A 107 -37.04 37.07 -8.95
N ARG A 108 -37.32 37.54 -10.17
CA ARG A 108 -37.99 38.81 -10.42
C ARG A 108 -38.93 38.60 -11.59
#